data_AF-A0A7Y3Y0P3-F1
#
_entry.id   AF-A0A7Y3Y0P3-F1
#
_cell.length_a   1.000
_cell.length_b   1.000
_cell.length_c   1.000
_cell.angle_alpha   90.00
_cell.angle_beta   90.00
_cell.angle_gamma   90.00
#
_symmetry.space_group_name_H-M   'P 1'
#
loop_
_entity.id
_entity.type
_entity.pdbx_description
1 polymer ?
#
loop_
_entity_poly.entity_id
_entity_poly.type
_entity_poly.pdbx_seq_one_letter_code
_entity_poly.pdbx_strand_id
1 'polypeptide(L)' 'MAVTIEKVNDNYIMVSFNYSYDNVLAIKKIEGSRWNEKKKAWIVPNTNKAIYAISVAFCEEDIIFDSSIDLFDL' A
#
# COMPACT_ATOMS: atom_id res chain seq x y z
N MET A 1 -11.19 -9.19 0.48
CA MET A 1 -10.01 -9.51 -0.36
C MET A 1 -8.78 -9.10 0.44
N ALA A 2 -7.55 -9.44 0.03
CA ALA A 2 -6.35 -9.12 0.82
C ALA A 2 -5.51 -8.05 0.13
N VAL A 3 -5.00 -7.11 0.92
CA VAL A 3 -4.08 -6.05 0.51
C VAL A 3 -2.72 -6.36 1.11
N THR A 4 -1.71 -6.56 0.27
CA THR A 4 -0.35 -6.83 0.72
C THR A 4 0.47 -5.55 0.69
N ILE A 5 1.17 -5.27 1.80
CA ILE A 5 2.05 -4.11 1.94
C ILE A 5 3.48 -4.59 2.18
N GLU A 6 4.41 -4.11 1.35
CA GLU A 6 5.84 -4.44 1.41
C GLU A 6 6.67 -3.15 1.49
N LYS A 7 7.67 -3.09 2.38
CA LYS A 7 8.61 -1.96 2.42
C LYS A 7 9.57 -2.07 1.23
N VAL A 8 9.63 -1.03 0.39
CA VAL A 8 10.60 -0.96 -0.71
C VAL A 8 11.91 -0.34 -0.22
N ASN A 9 11.79 0.75 0.54
CA ASN A 9 12.87 1.43 1.26
C ASN A 9 12.24 2.39 2.29
N ASP A 10 13.04 3.22 2.96
CA ASP A 10 12.54 4.14 3.99
C ASP A 10 11.57 5.19 3.46
N ASN A 11 11.61 5.50 2.16
CA ASN A 11 10.77 6.52 1.54
C ASN A 11 9.53 5.95 0.86
N TYR A 12 9.47 4.64 0.59
CA TYR A 12 8.41 4.05 -0.22
C TYR A 12 8.01 2.65 0.24
N ILE A 13 6.70 2.42 0.18
CA ILE A 13 6.07 1.10 0.32
C ILE A 13 5.43 0.69 -1.00
N MET A 14 5.26 -0.61 -1.16
CA MET A 14 4.55 -1.24 -2.27
C MET A 14 3.25 -1.81 -1.73
N VAL A 15 2.15 -1.55 -2.44
CA VAL A 15 0.80 -2.00 -2.10
C VAL A 15 0.28 -2.79 -3.27
N SER A 16 -0.05 -4.06 -3.04
CA SER A 16 -0.59 -4.97 -4.06
C SER A 16 -1.90 -5.58 -3.59
N PHE A 17 -2.82 -5.76 -4.53
CA PHE A 17 -4.15 -6.32 -4.27
C PHE A 17 -4.72 -6.85 -5.59
N ASN A 18 -5.70 -7.77 -5.49
CA ASN A 18 -6.44 -8.22 -6.66
C ASN A 18 -7.20 -7.05 -7.29
N TYR A 19 -7.17 -6.98 -8.63
CA TYR A 19 -7.80 -5.88 -9.34
C TYR A 19 -9.28 -5.73 -8.96
N SER A 20 -9.61 -4.56 -8.42
CA SER A 20 -10.97 -4.08 -8.17
C SER A 20 -11.01 -2.61 -8.57
N TYR A 21 -12.07 -2.20 -9.24
CA TYR A 21 -12.25 -0.83 -9.68
C TYR A 21 -12.23 0.15 -8.48
N ASP A 22 -12.93 -0.21 -7.40
CA ASP A 22 -13.00 0.58 -6.17
C ASP A 22 -11.63 0.72 -5.50
N ASN A 23 -10.87 -0.38 -5.40
CA ASN A 23 -9.53 -0.38 -4.81
C ASN A 23 -8.54 0.47 -5.63
N VAL A 24 -8.64 0.41 -6.97
CA VAL A 24 -7.85 1.26 -7.86
C VAL A 24 -8.21 2.74 -7.68
N LEU A 25 -9.50 3.07 -7.54
CA LEU A 25 -9.92 4.44 -7.26
C LEU A 25 -9.46 4.92 -5.88
N ALA A 26 -9.50 4.06 -4.87
CA ALA A 26 -9.10 4.37 -3.51
C ALA A 26 -7.60 4.70 -3.43
N ILE A 27 -6.74 3.84 -3.99
CA ILE A 27 -5.28 4.06 -3.93
C ILE A 27 -4.83 5.27 -4.76
N LYS A 28 -5.49 5.56 -5.89
CA LYS A 28 -5.20 6.75 -6.70
C LYS A 28 -5.43 8.07 -5.97
N LYS A 29 -6.27 8.09 -4.93
CA LYS A 29 -6.49 9.29 -4.09
C LYS A 29 -5.34 9.55 -3.13
N ILE A 30 -4.47 8.56 -2.91
CA ILE A 30 -3.32 8.70 -2.04
C ILE A 30 -2.25 9.51 -2.77
N GLU A 31 -1.91 10.65 -2.19
CA GLU A 31 -0.94 11.59 -2.75
C GLU A 31 0.43 10.93 -2.94
N GLY A 32 1.01 11.10 -4.13
CA GLY A 32 2.29 10.48 -4.49
C GLY A 32 2.22 8.98 -4.84
N SER A 33 1.03 8.38 -4.85
CA SER A 33 0.85 7.01 -5.34
C SER A 33 1.14 6.92 -6.85
N ARG A 34 1.81 5.84 -7.26
CA ARG A 34 2.10 5.56 -8.67
C ARG A 34 2.02 4.07 -8.96
N TRP A 35 1.49 3.72 -10.13
CA TRP A 35 1.48 2.35 -10.59
C TRP A 35 2.88 1.92 -11.07
N ASN A 36 3.34 0.74 -10.67
CA ASN A 36 4.55 0.11 -11.17
C ASN A 36 4.17 -1.15 -11.96
N GLU A 37 4.18 -1.04 -13.30
CA GLU A 37 3.78 -2.11 -14.20
C GLU A 37 4.65 -3.37 -14.07
N LYS A 38 5.95 -3.19 -13.88
CA LYS A 38 6.90 -4.31 -13.75
C LYS A 38 6.62 -5.16 -12.52
N LYS A 39 6.22 -4.52 -11.43
CA LYS A 39 5.91 -5.16 -10.15
C LYS A 39 4.42 -5.47 -9.97
N LYS A 40 3.57 -4.99 -10.88
CA LYS A 40 2.10 -5.07 -10.79
C LYS A 40 1.58 -4.61 -9.42
N ALA A 41 2.15 -3.52 -8.93
CA ALA A 41 1.84 -2.98 -7.60
C ALA A 41 1.90 -1.46 -7.59
N TRP A 42 1.25 -0.86 -6.61
CA TRP A 42 1.28 0.58 -6.38
C TRP A 42 2.44 0.93 -5.47
N ILE A 43 3.25 1.91 -5.86
CA ILE A 43 4.26 2.50 -5.00
C ILE A 43 3.64 3.71 -4.33
N VAL A 44 3.75 3.77 -3.01
CA VAL A 44 3.19 4.84 -2.18
C VAL A 44 4.30 5.39 -1.27
N PRO A 45 4.34 6.70 -0.99
CA PRO A 45 5.28 7.25 -0.02
C PRO A 45 5.13 6.59 1.36
N ASN A 46 6.24 6.19 1.97
CA ASN A 46 6.27 5.65 3.33
C ASN A 46 6.18 6.79 4.35
N THR A 47 5.00 7.38 4.47
CA THR A 47 4.71 8.47 5.40
C THR A 47 3.48 8.13 6.22
N ASN A 48 3.39 8.66 7.45
CA ASN A 48 2.23 8.43 8.32
C ASN A 48 0.91 8.84 7.65
N LYS A 49 0.90 9.93 6.87
CA LYS A 49 -0.28 10.39 6.10
C LYS A 49 -0.72 9.34 5.07
N ALA A 50 0.24 8.77 4.34
CA ALA A 50 -0.04 7.77 3.32
C ALA A 50 -0.45 6.43 3.94
N ILE A 51 0.24 5.98 5.00
CA ILE A 51 -0.13 4.76 5.74
C ILE A 51 -1.54 4.88 6.30
N TYR A 52 -1.88 6.01 6.93
CA TYR A 52 -3.24 6.28 7.40
C TYR A 52 -4.26 6.26 6.26
N ALA A 53 -3.94 6.88 5.11
CA ALA A 53 -4.82 6.87 3.95
C ALA A 53 -5.05 5.45 3.39
N ILE A 54 -4.03 4.58 3.42
CA ILE A 54 -4.15 3.16 3.06
C ILE A 54 -5.09 2.45 4.05
N SER A 55 -4.87 2.61 5.35
CA SER A 55 -5.73 1.98 6.38
C SER A 55 -7.20 2.39 6.25
N VAL A 56 -7.47 3.65 5.89
CA VAL A 56 -8.84 4.12 5.63
C VAL A 56 -9.37 3.58 4.30
N ALA A 57 -8.57 3.60 3.24
CA ALA A 57 -8.96 3.12 1.91
C ALA A 57 -9.30 1.63 1.86
N PHE A 58 -8.66 0.83 2.69
CA PHE A 58 -8.75 -0.63 2.71
C PHE A 58 -9.25 -1.17 4.05
N CYS A 59 -10.05 -0.39 4.79
CA CYS A 59 -10.53 -0.74 6.13
C CYS A 59 -11.36 -2.03 6.16
N GLU A 60 -12.02 -2.39 5.06
CA GLU A 60 -12.84 -3.61 4.93
C GLU A 60 -12.04 -4.82 4.40
N GLU A 61 -10.75 -4.65 4.13
CA GLU A 61 -9.88 -5.67 3.54
C GLU A 61 -8.86 -6.18 4.57
N ASP A 62 -8.44 -7.43 4.41
CA ASP A 62 -7.36 -7.97 5.23
C ASP A 62 -6.02 -7.37 4.77
N ILE A 63 -5.40 -6.57 5.63
CA ILE A 63 -4.08 -5.98 5.36
C ILE A 63 -3.00 -6.94 5.85
N ILE A 64 -2.23 -7.48 4.90
CA ILE A 64 -1.11 -8.37 5.15
C ILE A 64 0.17 -7.56 4.99
N PHE A 65 0.94 -7.42 6.06
CA PHE A 65 2.30 -6.91 6.00
C PHE A 65 3.23 -8.06 5.67
N ASP A 66 4.02 -7.93 4.60
CA ASP A 66 5.03 -8.93 4.31
C ASP A 66 6.04 -8.97 5.46
N SER A 67 6.34 -10.19 5.92
CA SER A 67 7.06 -10.48 7.17
C SER A 67 8.52 -9.99 7.18
N SER A 68 8.96 -9.34 6.10
CA SER A 68 10.22 -8.63 5.99
C SER A 68 10.19 -7.21 6.61
N ILE A 69 9.03 -6.74 7.08
CA ILE A 69 8.89 -5.48 7.81
C ILE A 69 9.14 -5.76 9.30
N ASP A 70 10.32 -5.41 9.79
CA ASP A 70 10.58 -5.35 11.23
C ASP A 70 9.65 -4.31 11.87
N LEU A 71 8.63 -4.80 12.59
CA LEU A 71 7.70 -4.01 13.39
C LEU A 71 8.38 -3.21 14.52
N PHE A 72 9.68 -3.42 14.73
CA PHE A 72 10.51 -2.75 15.73
C PHE A 72 11.20 -1.46 15.21
N ASP A 73 11.07 -1.15 13.92
CA ASP A 73 11.61 0.07 13.29
C ASP A 73 10.56 1.20 13.17
N LEU A 74 9.45 1.09 13.91
CA LEU A 74 8.30 2.02 13.90
C LEU A 74 8.20 2.82 15.20
#